data_AF-A0A434TBN9-F1
#
_entry.id   AF-A0A434TBN9-F1
#
_cell.length_a   1.000
_cell.length_b   1.000
_cell.length_c   1.000
_cell.angle_alpha   90.00
_cell.angle_beta   90.00
_cell.angle_gamma   90.00
#
_symmetry.space_group_name_H-M   'P 1'
#
loop_
_entity.id
_entity.type
_entity.pdbx_description
1 polymer ?
#
loop_
_entity_poly.entity_id
_entity_poly.type
_entity_poly.pdbx_seq_one_letter_code
_entity_poly.pdbx_strand_id
1 'polypeptide(L)'
;TLNTAQHFRLEREVGSIAPGRLADLLIVSDLAQMTIDEVYGRGVRLAKAGKLEIDIPAYDYPGTAKNTVNLGKRLKASDFDIAAPQGANEVRARVIGVIENQAPTRALEADLPVENGLVAMDRRNDICQIALVERHRGTGGVTNAFVSGFGYMEDCAMASSVAHDAHHIIAVGTNKEDMALAVNRLSEVGGGVVLYSKGKELALVEMPIAGLMSDERAEIVAAKAEQLTEA
;
A
#
# COMPACT_ATOMS: atom_id res chain seq x y z
N THR A 1 -2.68 -3.63 29.39
CA THR A 1 -3.24 -2.62 30.30
C THR A 1 -2.18 -2.08 31.24
N LEU A 2 -1.85 -2.76 32.36
CA LEU A 2 -0.94 -2.23 33.38
C LEU A 2 0.50 -2.04 32.89
N ASN A 3 1.10 -3.06 32.27
CA ASN A 3 2.50 -2.97 31.79
C ASN A 3 2.68 -1.84 30.76
N THR A 4 1.71 -1.69 29.85
CA THR A 4 1.68 -0.58 28.87
C THR A 4 1.54 0.77 29.57
N ALA A 5 0.64 0.87 30.55
CA ALA A 5 0.47 2.10 31.33
C ALA A 5 1.76 2.48 32.08
N GLN A 6 2.44 1.51 32.72
CA GLN A 6 3.73 1.75 33.39
C GLN A 6 4.83 2.15 32.41
N HIS A 7 4.89 1.52 31.24
CA HIS A 7 5.85 1.86 30.19
C HIS A 7 5.73 3.34 29.78
N PHE A 8 4.49 3.83 29.61
CA PHE A 8 4.22 5.23 29.28
C PHE A 8 4.09 6.16 30.51
N ARG A 9 4.31 5.65 31.73
CA ARG A 9 4.15 6.38 33.01
C ARG A 9 2.75 6.95 33.26
N LEU A 10 1.74 6.24 32.76
CA LEU A 10 0.32 6.55 32.87
C LEU A 10 -0.41 5.60 33.83
N GLU A 11 0.30 4.78 34.61
CA GLU A 11 -0.31 3.89 35.61
C GLU A 11 -1.07 4.67 36.69
N ARG A 12 -0.72 5.96 36.85
CA ARG A 12 -1.52 7.13 37.30
C ARG A 12 -3.02 7.11 37.02
N GLU A 13 -3.34 6.82 35.78
CA GLU A 13 -4.58 7.26 35.15
C GLU A 13 -5.30 6.08 34.52
N VAL A 14 -4.57 5.15 33.89
CA VAL A 14 -5.12 4.05 33.09
C VAL A 14 -4.44 2.72 33.39
N GLY A 15 -4.99 1.64 32.81
CA GLY A 15 -4.37 0.32 32.82
C GLY A 15 -4.62 -0.52 34.09
N SER A 16 -5.41 -0.02 35.04
CA SER A 16 -5.84 -0.77 36.24
C SER A 16 -7.25 -0.36 36.67
N ILE A 17 -7.97 -1.27 37.30
CA ILE A 17 -9.29 -1.02 37.91
C ILE A 17 -9.06 -0.68 39.39
N ALA A 18 -9.03 0.60 39.72
CA ALA A 18 -8.85 1.07 41.09
C ALA A 18 -9.48 2.47 41.28
N PRO A 19 -9.86 2.86 42.50
CA PRO A 19 -10.31 4.22 42.79
C PRO A 19 -9.29 5.26 42.33
N GLY A 20 -9.78 6.35 41.71
CA GLY A 20 -8.94 7.44 41.21
C GLY A 20 -8.36 7.22 39.80
N ARG A 21 -8.67 6.10 39.13
CA ARG A 21 -8.31 5.86 37.71
C ARG A 21 -9.46 6.20 36.78
N LEU A 22 -9.16 6.41 35.50
CA LEU A 22 -10.18 6.52 34.44
C LEU A 22 -10.91 5.19 34.28
N ALA A 23 -12.23 5.26 34.14
CA ALA A 23 -13.09 4.10 33.92
C ALA A 23 -13.08 3.67 32.45
N ASP A 24 -11.92 3.23 31.98
CA ASP A 24 -11.71 2.58 30.69
C ASP A 24 -11.76 1.05 30.91
N LEU A 25 -12.89 0.44 30.59
CA LEU A 25 -13.22 -0.94 31.00
C LEU A 25 -13.78 -1.75 29.83
N LEU A 26 -13.50 -3.06 29.86
CA LEU A 26 -14.16 -4.05 29.02
C LEU A 26 -14.94 -4.98 29.93
N ILE A 27 -16.21 -5.25 29.59
CA ILE A 27 -16.97 -6.35 30.16
C ILE A 27 -16.81 -7.53 29.22
N VAL A 28 -16.19 -8.61 29.71
CA VAL A 28 -15.77 -9.75 28.91
C VAL A 28 -16.42 -11.00 29.47
N SER A 29 -17.25 -11.68 28.67
CA SER A 29 -17.94 -12.92 29.05
C SER A 29 -17.05 -14.15 28.89
N ASP A 30 -16.12 -14.10 27.92
CA ASP A 30 -15.16 -15.18 27.66
C ASP A 30 -13.75 -14.59 27.50
N LEU A 31 -12.89 -14.82 28.50
CA LEU A 31 -11.50 -14.37 28.48
C LEU A 31 -10.62 -15.18 27.51
N ALA A 32 -10.97 -16.44 27.23
CA ALA A 32 -10.21 -17.27 26.32
C ALA A 32 -10.42 -16.85 24.87
N GLN A 33 -11.66 -16.51 24.51
CA GLN A 33 -12.01 -16.00 23.18
C GLN A 33 -11.95 -14.47 23.08
N MET A 34 -11.72 -13.77 24.20
CA MET A 34 -11.84 -12.31 24.30
C MET A 34 -13.17 -11.77 23.76
N THR A 35 -14.27 -12.41 24.13
CA THR A 35 -15.62 -11.96 23.75
C THR A 35 -16.01 -10.75 24.61
N ILE A 36 -16.00 -9.57 23.99
CA ILE A 36 -16.30 -8.30 24.65
C ILE A 36 -17.80 -8.00 24.53
N ASP A 37 -18.50 -7.98 25.66
CA ASP A 37 -19.92 -7.67 25.74
C ASP A 37 -20.17 -6.16 25.73
N GLU A 38 -19.37 -5.40 26.48
CA GLU A 38 -19.51 -3.95 26.63
C GLU A 38 -18.14 -3.26 26.70
N VAL A 39 -18.03 -2.09 26.08
CA VAL A 39 -16.83 -1.23 26.12
C VAL A 39 -17.19 0.07 26.80
N TYR A 40 -16.43 0.44 27.82
CA TYR A 40 -16.54 1.72 28.51
C TYR A 40 -15.27 2.55 28.30
N GLY A 41 -15.44 3.83 27.99
CA GLY A 41 -14.38 4.82 27.97
C GLY A 41 -14.74 5.99 28.87
N ARG A 42 -13.86 6.35 29.80
CA ARG A 42 -14.05 7.41 30.80
C ARG A 42 -15.39 7.32 31.53
N GLY A 43 -15.86 6.11 31.82
CA GLY A 43 -17.11 5.84 32.54
C GLY A 43 -18.37 5.87 31.69
N VAL A 44 -18.27 6.10 30.38
CA VAL A 44 -19.39 6.07 29.43
C VAL A 44 -19.33 4.79 28.62
N ARG A 45 -20.47 4.09 28.45
CA ARG A 45 -20.52 2.93 27.56
C ARG A 45 -20.50 3.40 26.10
N LEU A 46 -19.50 2.95 25.36
CA LEU A 46 -19.25 3.35 23.97
C LEU A 46 -19.69 2.29 22.98
N ALA A 47 -19.70 1.02 23.38
CA ALA A 47 -20.13 -0.09 22.53
C ALA A 47 -20.78 -1.21 23.35
N LYS A 48 -21.70 -1.94 22.71
CA LYS A 48 -22.35 -3.12 23.25
C LYS A 48 -22.58 -4.17 22.16
N ALA A 49 -22.33 -5.43 22.48
CA ALA A 49 -22.52 -6.57 21.58
C ALA A 49 -21.88 -6.35 20.19
N GLY A 50 -20.64 -5.86 20.19
CA GLY A 50 -19.86 -5.60 18.97
C GLY A 50 -20.29 -4.38 18.16
N LYS A 51 -21.22 -3.55 18.66
CA LYS A 51 -21.70 -2.35 17.97
C LYS A 51 -21.39 -1.10 18.77
N LEU A 52 -20.89 -0.07 18.09
CA LEU A 52 -20.77 1.27 18.67
C LEU A 52 -22.17 1.80 19.01
N GLU A 53 -22.30 2.35 20.21
CA GLU A 53 -23.50 3.07 20.69
C GLU A 53 -23.32 4.60 20.61
N ILE A 54 -22.14 5.05 20.19
CA ILE A 54 -21.82 6.45 19.94
C ILE A 54 -21.56 6.68 18.45
N ASP A 55 -21.78 7.91 18.02
CA ASP A 55 -21.31 8.38 16.71
C ASP A 55 -19.86 8.87 16.82
N ILE A 56 -19.02 8.48 15.87
CA ILE A 56 -17.64 8.96 15.77
C ILE A 56 -17.61 9.83 14.50
N PRO A 57 -17.63 11.17 14.65
CA PRO A 57 -17.71 12.04 13.50
C PRO A 57 -16.45 11.91 12.64
N ALA A 58 -16.63 12.01 11.32
CA ALA A 58 -15.52 12.09 10.40
C ALA A 58 -14.65 13.31 10.74
N TYR A 59 -13.32 13.12 10.70
CA TYR A 59 -12.39 14.21 10.89
C TYR A 59 -12.16 14.94 9.57
N ASP A 60 -12.31 16.27 9.57
CA ASP A 60 -12.04 17.09 8.40
C ASP A 60 -10.54 17.33 8.24
N TYR A 61 -9.89 16.49 7.44
CA TYR A 61 -8.46 16.60 7.18
C TYR A 61 -8.16 17.82 6.30
N PRO A 62 -7.12 18.61 6.64
CA PRO A 62 -6.75 19.76 5.83
C PRO A 62 -6.31 19.33 4.43
N GLY A 63 -6.52 20.18 3.42
CA GLY A 63 -6.11 19.88 2.04
C GLY A 63 -4.62 19.59 1.88
N THR A 64 -3.77 20.11 2.77
CA THR A 64 -2.33 19.80 2.83
C THR A 64 -2.05 18.32 3.17
N ALA A 65 -3.00 17.64 3.81
CA ALA A 65 -2.93 16.21 4.09
C ALA A 65 -3.50 15.36 2.96
N LYS A 66 -4.36 15.89 2.05
CA LYS A 66 -4.98 15.10 0.97
C LYS A 66 -4.27 15.21 -0.39
N ASN A 67 -3.64 16.35 -0.67
CA ASN A 67 -3.03 16.65 -1.98
C ASN A 67 -1.52 16.35 -2.02
N THR A 68 -1.11 15.17 -1.55
CA THR A 68 0.31 14.83 -1.38
C THR A 68 0.90 13.94 -2.49
N VAL A 69 0.06 13.44 -3.40
CA VAL A 69 0.54 12.74 -4.60
C VAL A 69 0.64 13.74 -5.74
N ASN A 70 1.86 14.20 -6.01
CA ASN A 70 2.16 15.15 -7.06
C ASN A 70 3.20 14.60 -8.03
N LEU A 71 2.76 14.20 -9.22
CA LEU A 71 3.65 13.72 -10.28
C LEU A 71 4.19 14.85 -11.17
N GLY A 72 3.58 16.04 -11.17
CA GLY A 72 3.90 17.17 -12.06
C GLY A 72 3.68 16.93 -13.56
N LYS A 73 3.47 15.68 -13.98
CA LYS A 73 3.12 15.27 -15.35
C LYS A 73 2.26 14.01 -15.32
N ARG A 74 1.54 13.76 -16.42
CA ARG A 74 0.91 12.47 -16.68
C ARG A 74 1.96 11.52 -17.27
N LEU A 75 2.16 10.36 -16.65
CA LEU A 75 3.09 9.35 -17.14
C LEU A 75 2.52 8.60 -18.33
N LYS A 76 3.41 8.15 -19.22
CA LYS A 76 3.13 7.34 -20.40
C LYS A 76 3.93 6.04 -20.30
N ALA A 77 3.58 5.05 -21.13
CA ALA A 77 4.32 3.78 -21.20
C ALA A 77 5.83 3.99 -21.44
N SER A 78 6.21 5.00 -22.23
CA SER A 78 7.60 5.34 -22.50
C SER A 78 8.40 5.84 -21.28
N ASP A 79 7.73 6.33 -20.22
CA ASP A 79 8.43 6.67 -18.96
C ASP A 79 8.96 5.40 -18.25
N PHE A 80 8.43 4.23 -18.63
CA PHE A 80 8.84 2.91 -18.15
C PHE A 80 9.83 2.22 -19.11
N ASP A 81 10.37 2.92 -20.11
CA ASP A 81 11.36 2.32 -21.00
C ASP A 81 12.72 2.14 -20.32
N ILE A 82 13.34 0.99 -20.57
CA ILE A 82 14.73 0.69 -20.21
C ILE A 82 15.50 0.52 -21.51
N ALA A 83 16.28 1.53 -21.89
CA ALA A 83 17.07 1.48 -23.12
C ALA A 83 18.16 0.40 -23.03
N ALA A 84 18.26 -0.41 -24.08
CA ALA A 84 19.33 -1.39 -24.22
C ALA A 84 20.61 -0.71 -24.79
N PRO A 85 21.79 -1.30 -24.54
CA PRO A 85 23.01 -0.91 -25.26
C PRO A 85 22.82 -1.04 -26.77
N GLN A 86 23.42 -0.12 -27.53
CA GLN A 86 23.27 -0.08 -28.98
C GLN A 86 23.70 -1.40 -29.64
N GLY A 87 22.81 -2.00 -30.44
CA GLY A 87 23.05 -3.24 -31.16
C GLY A 87 22.98 -4.52 -30.33
N ALA A 88 22.62 -4.43 -29.04
CA ALA A 88 22.37 -5.60 -28.22
C ALA A 88 21.05 -6.29 -28.61
N ASN A 89 21.07 -7.62 -28.68
CA ASN A 89 19.86 -8.44 -28.79
C ASN A 89 19.45 -9.04 -27.43
N GLU A 90 20.35 -9.00 -26.45
CA GLU A 90 20.17 -9.52 -25.09
C GLU A 90 21.03 -8.72 -24.12
N VAL A 91 20.59 -8.59 -22.87
CA VAL A 91 21.30 -7.90 -21.80
C VAL A 91 21.29 -8.75 -20.54
N ARG A 92 22.46 -8.96 -19.94
CA ARG A 92 22.60 -9.46 -18.58
C ARG A 92 22.20 -8.37 -17.58
N ALA A 93 21.03 -8.49 -16.96
CA ALA A 93 20.47 -7.51 -16.03
C ALA A 93 20.45 -8.03 -14.59
N ARG A 94 20.56 -7.11 -13.63
CA ARG A 94 20.26 -7.42 -12.22
C ARG A 94 18.75 -7.43 -12.00
N VAL A 95 18.29 -8.41 -11.24
CA VAL A 95 16.88 -8.62 -10.90
C VAL A 95 16.74 -8.68 -9.39
N ILE A 96 15.77 -7.95 -8.85
CA ILE A 96 15.42 -8.01 -7.43
C ILE A 96 14.60 -9.28 -7.20
N GLY A 97 15.12 -10.25 -6.46
CA GLY A 97 14.36 -11.45 -6.09
C GLY A 97 13.60 -11.25 -4.80
N VAL A 98 12.27 -11.21 -4.87
CA VAL A 98 11.40 -11.13 -3.68
C VAL A 98 11.50 -12.42 -2.88
N ILE A 99 11.54 -12.27 -1.56
CA ILE A 99 11.37 -13.38 -0.62
C ILE A 99 10.03 -13.15 0.07
N GLU A 100 9.11 -14.07 -0.12
CA GLU A 100 7.75 -13.96 0.41
C GLU A 100 7.78 -13.69 1.93
N ASN A 101 6.96 -12.73 2.37
CA ASN A 101 6.81 -12.30 3.76
C ASN A 101 8.11 -11.80 4.44
N GLN A 102 9.08 -11.31 3.66
CA GLN A 102 10.36 -10.84 4.17
C GLN A 102 10.80 -9.50 3.55
N ALA A 103 11.44 -8.64 4.36
CA ALA A 103 12.04 -7.39 3.88
C ALA A 103 13.34 -7.59 3.09
N PRO A 104 14.24 -8.54 3.43
CA PRO A 104 15.39 -8.86 2.61
C PRO A 104 15.01 -9.36 1.20
N THR A 105 15.86 -9.04 0.22
CA THR A 105 15.73 -9.51 -1.17
C THR A 105 16.96 -10.28 -1.61
N ARG A 106 16.83 -11.08 -2.67
CA ARG A 106 17.95 -11.74 -3.35
C ARG A 106 18.49 -10.84 -4.46
N ALA A 107 19.80 -10.80 -4.61
CA ALA A 107 20.46 -10.22 -5.77
C ALA A 107 20.53 -11.29 -6.87
N LEU A 108 19.61 -11.24 -7.82
CA LEU A 108 19.56 -12.16 -8.97
C LEU A 108 20.13 -11.49 -10.21
N GLU A 109 20.43 -12.30 -11.22
CA GLU A 109 20.77 -11.85 -12.56
C GLU A 109 20.03 -12.71 -13.59
N ALA A 110 19.65 -12.11 -14.70
CA ALA A 110 19.01 -12.79 -15.82
C ALA A 110 19.48 -12.21 -17.16
N ASP A 111 19.50 -13.05 -18.18
CA ASP A 111 19.70 -12.62 -19.56
C ASP A 111 18.33 -12.29 -20.15
N LEU A 112 18.12 -11.02 -20.48
CA LEU A 112 16.84 -10.48 -20.93
C LEU A 112 16.89 -10.08 -22.41
N PRO A 113 15.86 -10.42 -23.20
CA PRO A 113 15.84 -10.07 -24.61
C PRO A 113 15.71 -8.56 -24.80
N VAL A 114 16.24 -8.09 -25.93
CA VAL A 114 16.09 -6.71 -26.38
C VAL A 114 15.12 -6.67 -27.55
N GLU A 115 14.07 -5.86 -27.42
CA GLU A 115 13.05 -5.66 -28.43
C GLU A 115 12.96 -4.17 -28.77
N ASN A 116 13.11 -3.82 -30.06
CA ASN A 116 13.07 -2.42 -30.52
C ASN A 116 14.02 -1.47 -29.75
N GLY A 117 15.19 -1.99 -29.33
CA GLY A 117 16.20 -1.22 -28.57
C GLY A 117 15.87 -1.05 -27.09
N LEU A 118 14.88 -1.76 -26.56
CA LEU A 118 14.47 -1.75 -25.17
C LEU A 118 14.69 -3.12 -24.54
N VAL A 119 15.15 -3.16 -23.28
CA VAL A 119 15.22 -4.41 -22.52
C VAL A 119 13.80 -4.83 -22.15
N ALA A 120 13.41 -6.04 -22.55
CA ALA A 120 12.07 -6.58 -22.32
C ALA A 120 12.00 -7.36 -21.00
N MET A 121 10.78 -7.46 -20.47
CA MET A 121 10.44 -8.35 -19.36
C MET A 121 10.42 -9.81 -19.84
N ASP A 122 10.54 -10.77 -18.91
CA ASP A 122 10.44 -12.19 -19.22
C ASP A 122 9.49 -12.89 -18.25
N ARG A 123 8.21 -12.90 -18.61
CA ARG A 123 7.16 -13.52 -17.78
C ARG A 123 7.36 -15.02 -17.59
N ARG A 124 7.95 -15.72 -18.58
CA ARG A 124 8.13 -17.18 -18.49
C ARG A 124 9.08 -17.56 -17.36
N ASN A 125 10.02 -16.67 -17.07
CA ASN A 125 10.97 -16.80 -15.96
C ASN A 125 10.60 -15.91 -14.77
N ASP A 126 9.34 -15.45 -14.69
CA ASP A 126 8.83 -14.60 -13.61
C ASP A 126 9.67 -13.33 -13.41
N ILE A 127 9.97 -12.62 -14.49
CA ILE A 127 10.66 -11.34 -14.46
C ILE A 127 9.70 -10.24 -14.93
N CYS A 128 9.20 -9.49 -13.95
CA CYS A 128 8.39 -8.30 -14.13
C CYS A 128 9.27 -7.05 -14.11
N GLN A 129 8.70 -5.94 -14.54
CA GLN A 129 9.30 -4.62 -14.33
C GLN A 129 8.82 -4.04 -13.00
N ILE A 130 9.73 -3.40 -12.27
CA ILE A 130 9.43 -2.58 -11.10
C ILE A 130 9.89 -1.15 -11.37
N ALA A 131 9.08 -0.19 -10.96
CA ALA A 131 9.39 1.22 -11.10
C ALA A 131 9.13 1.97 -9.80
N LEU A 132 10.07 2.83 -9.41
CA LEU A 132 9.87 3.82 -8.36
C LEU A 132 9.59 5.17 -9.00
N VAL A 133 8.47 5.78 -8.62
CA VAL A 133 7.98 7.06 -9.15
C VAL A 133 7.95 8.11 -8.05
N GLU A 134 8.70 9.19 -8.27
CA GLU A 134 8.76 10.35 -7.39
C GLU A 134 7.41 11.09 -7.38
N ARG A 135 6.87 11.37 -6.18
CA ARG A 135 5.53 11.97 -6.01
C ARG A 135 5.46 13.18 -5.06
N HIS A 136 6.56 13.53 -4.40
CA HIS A 136 6.56 14.57 -3.37
C HIS A 136 6.91 15.94 -3.94
N ARG A 137 7.80 15.99 -4.94
CA ARG A 137 8.34 17.22 -5.51
C ARG A 137 7.74 17.59 -6.86
N GLY A 138 6.79 16.79 -7.37
CA GLY A 138 6.19 17.05 -8.68
C GLY A 138 7.16 16.82 -9.83
N THR A 139 8.19 15.97 -9.65
CA THR A 139 9.11 15.67 -10.75
C THR A 139 8.57 14.56 -11.65
N GLY A 140 7.82 13.61 -11.07
CA GLY A 140 7.36 12.41 -11.78
C GLY A 140 8.53 11.60 -12.33
N GLY A 141 9.70 11.70 -11.69
CA GLY A 141 10.89 10.96 -12.07
C GLY A 141 10.65 9.46 -11.86
N VAL A 142 10.97 8.66 -12.88
CA VAL A 142 10.78 7.21 -12.86
C VAL A 142 12.14 6.54 -12.85
N THR A 143 12.35 5.65 -11.88
CA THR A 143 13.51 4.75 -11.82
C THR A 143 13.03 3.34 -12.10
N ASN A 144 13.44 2.76 -13.23
CA ASN A 144 13.03 1.45 -13.69
C ASN A 144 14.06 0.37 -13.34
N ALA A 145 13.59 -0.82 -12.99
CA ALA A 145 14.39 -2.01 -12.72
C ALA A 145 13.56 -3.29 -12.98
N PHE A 146 14.15 -4.46 -12.74
CA PHE A 146 13.47 -5.76 -12.87
C PHE A 146 13.30 -6.43 -11.51
N VAL A 147 12.21 -7.17 -11.35
CA VAL A 147 11.85 -7.89 -10.13
C VAL A 147 11.30 -9.28 -10.47
N SER A 148 11.54 -10.25 -9.59
CA SER A 148 11.03 -11.62 -9.70
C SER A 148 10.41 -12.07 -8.38
N GLY A 149 9.43 -12.97 -8.45
CA GLY A 149 8.67 -13.50 -7.31
C GLY A 149 7.20 -13.06 -7.27
N PHE A 150 6.65 -12.52 -8.37
CA PHE A 150 5.25 -12.05 -8.44
C PHE A 150 4.32 -13.03 -9.16
N GLY A 151 4.84 -13.86 -10.06
CA GLY A 151 4.05 -14.86 -10.79
C GLY A 151 3.06 -14.30 -11.80
N TYR A 152 3.24 -13.05 -12.25
CA TYR A 152 2.33 -12.41 -13.20
C TYR A 152 2.52 -12.97 -14.61
N MET A 153 1.48 -13.65 -15.11
CA MET A 153 1.47 -14.26 -16.45
C MET A 153 0.70 -13.46 -17.49
N GLU A 154 -0.19 -12.58 -17.05
CA GLU A 154 -1.04 -11.73 -17.90
C GLU A 154 -0.47 -10.31 -17.98
N ASP A 155 -1.00 -9.50 -18.91
CA ASP A 155 -0.75 -8.06 -18.94
C ASP A 155 -1.41 -7.43 -17.71
N CYS A 156 -0.60 -6.93 -16.79
CA CYS A 156 -1.09 -6.26 -15.58
C CYS A 156 -0.04 -5.34 -14.96
N ALA A 157 -0.50 -4.48 -14.06
CA ALA A 157 0.35 -3.72 -13.17
C ALA A 157 -0.38 -3.39 -11.87
N MET A 158 0.34 -3.54 -10.76
CA MET A 158 -0.09 -3.04 -9.45
C MET A 158 0.76 -1.83 -9.09
N ALA A 159 0.14 -0.76 -8.58
CA ALA A 159 0.86 0.37 -8.02
C ALA A 159 0.41 0.63 -6.58
N SER A 160 1.34 1.10 -5.74
CA SER A 160 1.07 1.49 -4.35
C SER A 160 1.84 2.76 -4.00
N SER A 161 1.19 3.72 -3.33
CA SER A 161 1.86 4.86 -2.67
C SER A 161 2.30 4.57 -1.24
N VAL A 162 2.00 3.37 -0.72
CA VAL A 162 2.44 2.87 0.58
C VAL A 162 3.71 2.03 0.38
N ALA A 163 4.86 2.71 0.29
CA ALA A 163 6.17 2.09 0.12
C ALA A 163 7.16 2.52 1.20
N HIS A 164 7.38 1.68 2.20
CA HIS A 164 8.22 2.00 3.35
C HIS A 164 9.68 2.31 2.98
N ASP A 165 10.31 3.40 3.42
CA ASP A 165 9.78 4.52 4.25
C ASP A 165 9.73 5.86 3.50
N ALA A 166 10.18 5.89 2.24
CA ALA A 166 10.13 7.11 1.43
C ALA A 166 8.70 7.41 0.93
N HIS A 167 7.86 6.38 0.85
CA HIS A 167 6.49 6.42 0.36
C HIS A 167 6.39 7.12 -1.00
N HIS A 168 7.33 6.86 -1.90
CA HIS A 168 7.14 7.08 -3.33
C HIS A 168 6.13 6.08 -3.88
N ILE A 169 5.68 6.26 -5.13
CA ILE A 169 4.84 5.23 -5.75
C ILE A 169 5.77 4.12 -6.25
N ILE A 170 5.48 2.88 -5.89
CA ILE A 170 6.09 1.71 -6.50
C ILE A 170 5.04 1.08 -7.42
N ALA A 171 5.41 0.82 -8.67
CA ALA A 171 4.61 0.06 -9.62
C ALA A 171 5.36 -1.20 -10.03
N VAL A 172 4.68 -2.35 -10.02
CA VAL A 172 5.19 -3.62 -10.51
C VAL A 172 4.22 -4.12 -11.57
N GLY A 173 4.73 -4.50 -12.74
CA GLY A 173 3.88 -4.96 -13.81
C GLY A 173 4.62 -5.69 -14.91
N THR A 174 3.82 -6.20 -15.83
CA THR A 174 4.23 -6.94 -17.03
C THR A 174 3.86 -6.21 -18.32
N ASN A 175 3.19 -5.06 -18.21
CA ASN A 175 2.75 -4.21 -19.31
C ASN A 175 2.94 -2.73 -18.92
N LYS A 176 3.62 -1.95 -19.77
CA LYS A 176 4.02 -0.56 -19.44
C LYS A 176 2.83 0.41 -19.50
N GLU A 177 1.86 0.17 -20.36
CA GLU A 177 0.62 0.93 -20.43
C GLU A 177 -0.19 0.78 -19.13
N ASP A 178 -0.34 -0.46 -18.63
CA ASP A 178 -1.01 -0.74 -17.35
C ASP A 178 -0.25 -0.11 -16.18
N MET A 179 1.09 -0.12 -16.18
CA MET A 179 1.91 0.59 -15.17
C MET A 179 1.64 2.09 -15.20
N ALA A 180 1.58 2.70 -16.38
CA ALA A 180 1.27 4.12 -16.52
C ALA A 180 -0.16 4.44 -16.04
N LEU A 181 -1.14 3.59 -16.39
CA LEU A 181 -2.53 3.74 -15.94
C LEU A 181 -2.61 3.68 -14.41
N ALA A 182 -2.00 2.66 -13.79
CA ALA A 182 -2.00 2.48 -12.35
C ALA A 182 -1.39 3.67 -11.61
N VAL A 183 -0.20 4.15 -12.01
CA VAL A 183 0.46 5.29 -11.36
C VAL A 183 -0.34 6.58 -11.52
N ASN A 184 -0.84 6.86 -12.73
CA ASN A 184 -1.66 8.05 -12.96
C ASN A 184 -2.95 7.99 -12.14
N ARG A 185 -3.57 6.81 -12.03
CA ARG A 185 -4.78 6.62 -11.24
C ARG A 185 -4.55 6.93 -9.76
N LEU A 186 -3.44 6.48 -9.18
CA LEU A 186 -3.07 6.86 -7.82
C LEU A 186 -2.89 8.37 -7.65
N SER A 187 -2.36 9.07 -8.67
CA SER A 187 -2.28 10.53 -8.64
C SER A 187 -3.66 11.20 -8.70
N GLU A 188 -4.62 10.61 -9.40
CA GLU A 188 -5.98 11.14 -9.51
C GLU A 188 -6.77 11.00 -8.21
N VAL A 189 -6.56 9.90 -7.46
CA VAL A 189 -7.30 9.62 -6.21
C VAL A 189 -6.59 10.08 -4.94
N GLY A 190 -5.40 10.69 -5.05
CA GLY A 190 -4.62 11.14 -3.89
C GLY A 190 -3.81 10.04 -3.19
N GLY A 191 -3.63 8.89 -3.85
CA GLY A 191 -2.85 7.75 -3.38
C GLY A 191 -3.70 6.54 -2.98
N GLY A 192 -3.02 5.45 -2.65
CA GLY A 192 -3.65 4.16 -2.40
C GLY A 192 -2.92 3.00 -3.05
N VAL A 193 -3.69 1.95 -3.34
CA VAL A 193 -3.24 0.75 -4.07
C VAL A 193 -4.22 0.48 -5.20
N VAL A 194 -3.72 0.19 -6.40
CA VAL A 194 -4.56 -0.08 -7.57
C VAL A 194 -3.95 -1.21 -8.41
N LEU A 195 -4.81 -2.06 -8.96
CA LEU A 195 -4.47 -3.11 -9.90
C LEU A 195 -5.12 -2.81 -11.25
N TYR A 196 -4.30 -2.80 -12.30
CA TYR A 196 -4.74 -2.76 -13.70
C TYR A 196 -4.38 -4.07 -14.40
N SER A 197 -5.24 -4.50 -15.32
CA SER A 197 -4.93 -5.56 -16.28
C SER A 197 -5.62 -5.29 -17.60
N LYS A 198 -4.87 -5.42 -18.70
CA LYS A 198 -5.38 -5.28 -20.08
C LYS A 198 -6.12 -3.95 -20.28
N GLY A 199 -5.56 -2.87 -19.71
CA GLY A 199 -6.10 -1.51 -19.78
C GLY A 199 -7.31 -1.24 -18.88
N LYS A 200 -7.67 -2.14 -17.97
CA LYS A 200 -8.84 -1.99 -17.08
C LYS A 200 -8.41 -1.92 -15.62
N GLU A 201 -9.02 -1.01 -14.87
CA GLU A 201 -8.95 -0.99 -13.40
C GLU A 201 -9.72 -2.20 -12.88
N LEU A 202 -9.04 -3.11 -12.19
CA LEU A 202 -9.66 -4.30 -11.60
C LEU A 202 -10.05 -4.07 -10.14
N ALA A 203 -9.21 -3.37 -9.39
CA ALA A 203 -9.44 -3.07 -7.98
C ALA A 203 -8.67 -1.82 -7.54
N LEU A 204 -9.21 -1.11 -6.56
CA LEU A 204 -8.70 0.15 -6.05
C LEU A 204 -9.02 0.30 -4.56
N VAL A 205 -8.01 0.67 -3.78
CA VAL A 205 -8.16 1.15 -2.40
C VAL A 205 -7.63 2.57 -2.33
N GLU A 206 -8.51 3.56 -2.30
CA GLU A 206 -8.17 4.96 -2.19
C GLU A 206 -7.70 5.30 -0.77
N MET A 207 -6.57 5.98 -0.68
CA MET A 207 -5.96 6.42 0.57
C MET A 207 -5.57 7.89 0.49
N PRO A 208 -6.53 8.82 0.33
CA PRO A 208 -6.24 10.21 0.04
C PRO A 208 -5.41 10.91 1.14
N ILE A 209 -5.47 10.46 2.40
CA ILE A 209 -4.70 11.08 3.48
C ILE A 209 -3.24 10.67 3.35
N ALA A 210 -2.40 11.61 2.95
CA ALA A 210 -0.98 11.49 2.66
C ALA A 210 -0.64 10.45 1.57
N GLY A 211 -1.62 9.91 0.85
CA GLY A 211 -1.46 8.71 0.04
C GLY A 211 -1.22 7.45 0.86
N LEU A 212 -1.64 7.42 2.13
CA LEU A 212 -1.32 6.38 3.11
C LEU A 212 -2.52 5.85 3.90
N MET A 213 -3.52 6.70 4.15
CA MET A 213 -4.72 6.33 4.90
C MET A 213 -5.99 6.75 4.17
N SER A 214 -7.05 5.98 4.36
CA SER A 214 -8.39 6.32 3.89
C SER A 214 -9.14 7.14 4.94
N ASP A 215 -10.00 8.05 4.50
CA ASP A 215 -11.02 8.71 5.33
C ASP A 215 -12.36 7.95 5.35
N GLU A 216 -12.43 6.80 4.66
CA GLU A 216 -13.57 5.88 4.69
C GLU A 216 -13.61 5.01 5.95
N ARG A 217 -14.78 4.41 6.20
CA ARG A 217 -14.96 3.44 7.28
C ARG A 217 -14.13 2.18 7.04
N ALA A 218 -13.62 1.57 8.12
CA ALA A 218 -12.71 0.43 8.06
C ALA A 218 -13.30 -0.76 7.28
N GLU A 219 -14.60 -1.04 7.42
CA GLU A 219 -15.28 -2.11 6.69
C GLU A 219 -15.37 -1.86 5.18
N ILE A 220 -15.44 -0.60 4.75
CA ILE A 220 -15.44 -0.23 3.32
C ILE A 220 -14.04 -0.45 2.76
N VAL A 221 -13.01 0.02 3.47
CA VAL A 221 -11.61 -0.18 3.10
C VAL A 221 -11.25 -1.67 3.08
N ALA A 222 -11.74 -2.45 4.05
CA ALA A 222 -11.53 -3.89 4.12
C ALA A 222 -12.15 -4.61 2.90
N ALA A 223 -13.39 -4.27 2.53
CA ALA A 223 -14.03 -4.84 1.34
C ALA A 223 -13.27 -4.50 0.05
N LYS A 224 -12.74 -3.27 -0.09
CA LYS A 224 -11.89 -2.88 -1.22
C LYS A 224 -10.55 -3.64 -1.23
N ALA A 225 -9.96 -3.89 -0.07
CA ALA A 225 -8.73 -4.67 0.06
C ALA A 225 -8.96 -6.16 -0.25
N GLU A 226 -10.12 -6.71 0.09
CA GLU A 226 -10.53 -8.07 -0.28
C GLU A 226 -10.65 -8.18 -1.81
N GLN A 227 -11.28 -7.20 -2.48
CA GLN A 227 -11.33 -7.15 -3.95
C GLN A 227 -9.95 -7.11 -4.61
N LEU A 228 -8.96 -6.42 -4.01
CA LEU A 228 -7.57 -6.45 -4.49
C LEU A 228 -6.92 -7.83 -4.38
N THR A 229 -7.34 -8.64 -3.41
CA THR A 229 -6.80 -9.99 -3.18
C THR A 229 -7.48 -11.03 -4.08
N GLU A 230 -8.76 -10.83 -4.41
CA GLU A 230 -9.54 -11.71 -5.28
C GLU A 230 -9.24 -11.51 -6.77
N ALA A 231 -8.86 -10.29 -7.17
CA ALA A 231 -8.57 -9.90 -8.56
C ALA A 231 -7.22 -10.44 -9.06
#